data_AF-A0AAF0T0U5-F1
#
_entry.id   AF-A0AAF0T0U5-F1
#
_cell.length_a   1.000
_cell.length_b   1.000
_cell.length_c   1.000
_cell.angle_alpha   90.00
_cell.angle_beta   90.00
_cell.angle_gamma   90.00
#
_symmetry.space_group_name_H-M   'P 1'
#
loop_
_entity.id
_entity.type
_entity.pdbx_description
1 polymer ?
#
loop_
_entity_poly.entity_id
_entity_poly.type
_entity_poly.pdbx_seq_one_letter_code
_entity_poly.pdbx_strand_id
1 'polypeptide(L)'
;MLQLALLPLQSSGEELPVDSTTMLAAMVIGFVIAVAITVGVAYWVYKDAAKRENNELAWAVGVGALLFVVFPIGILAVIAYVLLRGDETATEPMGGDATSGEW
;
A
#
# COMPACT_ATOMS: atom_id res chain seq x y z
N MET A 1 -19.13 -29.42 21.62
CA MET A 1 -18.26 -28.95 20.52
C MET A 1 -18.67 -27.56 20.02
N LEU A 2 -19.94 -27.30 19.70
CA LEU A 2 -20.43 -25.96 19.30
C LEU A 2 -20.30 -24.87 20.39
N GLN A 3 -20.35 -25.22 21.68
CA GLN A 3 -20.15 -24.26 22.77
C GLN A 3 -18.73 -23.66 22.80
N LEU A 4 -17.70 -24.41 22.39
CA LEU A 4 -16.33 -23.89 22.27
C LEU A 4 -16.17 -22.91 21.10
N ALA A 5 -16.96 -23.05 20.03
CA ALA A 5 -16.94 -22.14 18.89
C ALA A 5 -17.66 -20.81 19.18
N LEU A 6 -18.50 -20.76 20.22
CA LEU A 6 -19.24 -19.57 20.64
C LEU A 6 -18.56 -18.77 21.76
N LEU A 7 -17.50 -19.30 22.37
CA LEU A 7 -16.72 -18.62 23.42
C LEU A 7 -16.26 -17.20 23.04
N PRO A 8 -15.74 -16.94 21.82
CA PRO A 8 -15.34 -15.59 21.42
C PRO A 8 -16.53 -14.62 21.25
N LEU A 9 -17.74 -15.15 21.02
CA LEU A 9 -18.97 -14.37 20.94
C LEU A 9 -19.61 -14.13 22.32
N GLN A 10 -19.31 -15.00 23.30
CA GLN A 10 -19.79 -14.90 24.68
C GLN A 10 -18.88 -14.05 25.58
N SER A 11 -17.67 -13.69 25.13
CA SER A 11 -16.81 -12.72 25.83
C SER A 11 -17.27 -11.27 25.63
N SER A 12 -18.56 -11.07 25.39
CA SER A 12 -19.17 -9.75 25.29
C SER A 12 -18.97 -9.00 26.61
N GLY A 13 -17.95 -8.14 26.65
CA GLY A 13 -17.85 -7.09 27.65
C GLY A 13 -17.15 -7.46 28.94
N GLU A 14 -16.02 -8.18 28.91
CA GLU A 14 -15.02 -7.88 29.93
C GLU A 14 -14.47 -6.50 29.55
N GLU A 15 -15.04 -5.44 30.14
CA GLU A 15 -14.47 -4.11 30.08
C GLU A 15 -13.07 -4.22 30.66
N LEU A 16 -12.07 -4.40 29.78
CA LEU A 16 -10.69 -4.22 30.16
C LEU A 16 -10.65 -2.85 30.85
N PRO A 17 -10.20 -2.74 32.12
CA PRO A 17 -10.18 -1.48 32.84
C PRO A 17 -9.05 -0.61 32.27
N VAL A 18 -9.21 -0.18 31.02
CA VAL A 18 -8.30 0.69 30.31
C VAL A 18 -8.78 2.09 30.60
N ASP A 19 -8.02 2.80 31.43
CA ASP A 19 -8.28 4.21 31.71
C ASP A 19 -8.32 5.02 30.40
N SER A 20 -9.14 6.07 30.37
CA SER A 20 -9.30 6.93 29.19
C SER A 20 -7.97 7.53 28.73
N THR A 21 -7.05 7.81 29.66
CA THR A 21 -5.69 8.29 29.36
C THR A 21 -4.88 7.24 28.61
N THR A 22 -4.95 5.98 29.03
CA THR A 22 -4.27 4.86 28.38
C THR A 22 -4.81 4.62 26.98
N MET A 23 -6.13 4.72 26.79
CA MET A 23 -6.74 4.62 25.46
C MET A 23 -6.27 5.75 24.53
N LEU A 24 -6.28 7.00 25.01
CA LEU A 24 -5.80 8.15 24.24
C LEU A 24 -4.31 7.98 23.86
N ALA A 25 -3.47 7.57 24.80
CA ALA A 25 -2.06 7.32 24.55
C ALA A 25 -1.86 6.25 23.48
N ALA A 26 -2.61 5.13 23.55
CA ALA A 26 -2.54 4.08 22.54
C ALA A 26 -2.98 4.57 21.15
N MET A 27 -4.03 5.40 21.06
CA MET A 27 -4.47 5.98 19.79
C MET A 27 -3.42 6.92 19.18
N VAL A 28 -2.81 7.79 20.00
CA VAL A 28 -1.76 8.70 19.54
C VAL A 28 -0.53 7.94 19.07
N ILE A 29 -0.09 6.93 19.83
CA ILE A 29 1.04 6.08 19.44
C ILE A 29 0.73 5.35 18.14
N GLY A 30 -0.46 4.75 18.03
CA GLY A 30 -0.91 4.09 16.81
C GLY A 30 -0.93 5.03 15.61
N PHE A 31 -1.40 6.25 15.79
CA PHE A 31 -1.40 7.28 14.75
C PHE A 31 0.03 7.66 14.33
N VAL A 32 0.94 7.89 15.27
CA VAL A 32 2.36 8.19 14.97
C VAL A 32 3.01 7.06 14.19
N ILE A 33 2.76 5.81 14.58
CA ILE A 33 3.26 4.63 13.86
C ILE A 33 2.68 4.58 12.43
N ALA A 34 1.37 4.79 12.27
CA ALA A 34 0.73 4.80 10.96
C ALA A 34 1.31 5.91 10.05
N VAL A 35 1.53 7.11 10.58
CA VAL A 35 2.17 8.21 9.85
C VAL A 35 3.60 7.84 9.47
N ALA A 36 4.38 7.30 10.41
CA ALA A 36 5.77 6.92 10.15
C ALA A 36 5.88 5.84 9.05
N ILE A 37 5.02 4.83 9.08
CA ILE A 37 4.93 3.79 8.03
C ILE A 37 4.55 4.44 6.69
N THR A 38 3.52 5.29 6.69
CA THR A 38 3.04 5.97 5.48
C THR A 38 4.15 6.78 4.83
N VAL A 39 4.81 7.64 5.60
CA VAL A 39 5.90 8.51 5.12
C VAL A 39 7.08 7.65 4.64
N GLY A 40 7.42 6.59 5.38
CA GLY A 40 8.49 5.66 5.00
C GLY A 40 8.22 4.98 3.66
N VAL A 41 7.00 4.46 3.46
CA VAL A 41 6.59 3.84 2.20
C VAL A 41 6.54 4.86 1.07
N ALA A 42 5.94 6.03 1.27
CA ALA A 42 5.86 7.07 0.26
C ALA A 42 7.25 7.56 -0.17
N TYR A 43 8.16 7.76 0.79
CA TYR A 43 9.55 8.12 0.50
C TYR A 43 10.29 7.03 -0.28
N TRP A 44 10.08 5.76 0.08
CA TRP A 44 10.65 4.64 -0.65
C TRP A 44 10.12 4.59 -2.09
N VAL A 45 8.80 4.70 -2.29
CA VAL A 45 8.17 4.76 -3.61
C VAL A 45 8.74 5.92 -4.43
N TYR A 46 8.85 7.11 -3.85
CA TYR A 46 9.46 8.27 -4.50
C TYR A 46 10.88 7.98 -4.99
N LYS A 47 11.73 7.47 -4.09
CA LYS A 47 13.13 7.15 -4.42
C LYS A 47 13.26 6.05 -5.46
N ASP A 48 12.34 5.10 -5.45
CA ASP A 48 12.33 3.96 -6.35
C ASP A 48 11.82 4.35 -7.75
N ALA A 49 10.77 5.18 -7.83
CA ALA A 49 10.26 5.75 -9.08
C ALA A 49 11.24 6.76 -9.71
N ALA A 50 11.88 7.60 -8.90
CA ALA A 50 12.89 8.56 -9.39
C ALA A 50 14.10 7.87 -10.04
N LYS A 51 14.46 6.67 -9.60
CA LYS A 51 15.53 5.86 -10.23
C LYS A 51 15.11 5.26 -11.58
N ARG A 52 13.82 5.20 -11.86
CA ARG A 52 13.27 4.64 -13.10
C ARG A 52 12.81 5.73 -14.07
N GLU A 53 13.02 7.01 -13.75
CA GLU A 53 12.57 8.12 -14.60
C GLU A 53 11.05 8.14 -14.85
N ASN A 54 10.27 7.49 -13.97
CA ASN A 54 8.81 7.55 -13.93
C ASN A 54 8.34 8.79 -13.15
N ASN A 55 7.05 9.12 -13.22
CA ASN A 55 6.43 10.18 -12.44
C ASN A 55 6.40 9.85 -10.93
N GLU A 56 7.50 10.19 -10.26
CA GLU A 56 7.81 9.85 -8.89
C GLU A 56 6.87 10.53 -7.90
N LEU A 57 6.43 11.75 -8.20
CA LEU A 57 5.50 12.50 -7.36
C LEU A 57 4.10 11.88 -7.41
N ALA A 58 3.60 11.53 -8.60
CA ALA A 58 2.29 10.90 -8.73
C ALA A 58 2.24 9.55 -8.00
N TRP A 59 3.28 8.72 -8.15
CA TRP A 59 3.34 7.42 -7.47
C TRP A 59 3.47 7.56 -5.95
N ALA A 60 4.39 8.41 -5.47
CA ALA A 60 4.61 8.57 -4.04
C ALA A 60 3.40 9.15 -3.32
N VAL A 61 2.78 10.18 -3.89
CA VAL A 61 1.58 10.80 -3.33
C VAL A 61 0.39 9.86 -3.43
N GLY A 62 0.19 9.20 -4.58
CA GLY A 62 -0.91 8.26 -4.77
C GLY A 62 -0.86 7.09 -3.80
N VAL A 63 0.28 6.38 -3.73
CA VAL A 63 0.45 5.25 -2.81
C VAL A 63 0.40 5.70 -1.35
N GLY A 64 1.09 6.80 -1.01
CA GLY A 64 1.10 7.34 0.35
C GLY A 64 -0.28 7.77 0.84
N ALA A 65 -1.04 8.51 0.02
CA ALA A 65 -2.38 8.96 0.38
C ALA A 65 -3.35 7.77 0.55
N LEU A 66 -3.31 6.79 -0.34
CA LEU A 66 -4.15 5.59 -0.22
C LEU A 66 -3.80 4.77 1.02
N LEU A 67 -2.51 4.62 1.35
CA LEU A 67 -2.03 3.93 2.56
C LEU A 67 -2.46 4.62 3.85
N PHE A 68 -2.51 5.95 3.85
CA PHE A 68 -2.90 6.70 5.04
C PHE A 68 -4.41 6.77 5.25
N VAL A 69 -5.17 7.09 4.20
CA VAL A 69 -6.61 7.37 4.30
C VAL A 69 -7.43 6.09 4.30
N VAL A 70 -7.05 5.12 3.47
CA VAL A 70 -7.78 3.86 3.32
C VAL A 70 -6.81 2.68 3.35
N PHE A 71 -6.30 2.39 4.54
CA PHE A 71 -5.20 1.43 4.75
C PHE A 71 -5.29 0.12 3.94
N PRO A 72 -6.44 -0.61 3.88
CA PRO A 72 -6.53 -1.82 3.07
C PRO A 72 -6.33 -1.57 1.57
N ILE A 73 -6.90 -0.49 1.03
CA ILE A 73 -6.72 -0.09 -0.36
C ILE A 73 -5.29 0.36 -0.60
N GLY A 74 -4.69 1.07 0.35
CA GLY A 74 -3.29 1.46 0.26
C GLY A 74 -2.32 0.29 0.23
N ILE A 75 -2.58 -0.80 0.94
CA ILE A 75 -1.80 -2.04 0.78
C ILE A 75 -1.90 -2.54 -0.67
N LEU A 76 -3.12 -2.58 -1.24
CA LEU A 76 -3.30 -2.95 -2.65
C LEU A 76 -2.55 -2.00 -3.59
N ALA A 77 -2.51 -0.70 -3.29
CA ALA A 77 -1.75 0.27 -4.06
C ALA A 77 -0.23 0.03 -3.98
N VAL A 78 0.30 -0.32 -2.81
CA VAL A 78 1.72 -0.72 -2.66
C VAL A 78 2.02 -1.98 -3.48
N ILE A 79 1.14 -2.99 -3.44
CA ILE A 79 1.28 -4.21 -4.25
C ILE A 79 1.25 -3.87 -5.74
N ALA A 80 0.27 -3.08 -6.18
CA ALA A 80 0.13 -2.65 -7.57
C ALA A 80 1.37 -1.88 -8.04
N TYR A 81 1.89 -0.96 -7.23
CA TYR A 81 3.15 -0.25 -7.52
C TYR A 81 4.31 -1.24 -7.70
N VAL A 82 4.47 -2.22 -6.81
CA VAL A 82 5.54 -3.22 -6.91
C VAL A 82 5.44 -4.06 -8.19
N LEU A 83 4.22 -4.35 -8.66
CA LEU A 83 3.98 -5.09 -9.90
C LEU A 83 4.22 -4.23 -11.15
N LEU A 84 3.80 -2.97 -11.12
CA LEU A 84 3.83 -2.07 -12.29
C LEU A 84 5.17 -1.35 -12.46
N ARG A 85 5.96 -1.18 -11.40
CA ARG A 85 7.23 -0.44 -11.43
C ARG A 85 8.32 -1.05 -12.32
N GLY A 86 8.10 -2.24 -12.88
CA GLY A 86 9.03 -2.90 -13.79
C GLY A 86 8.71 -2.71 -15.27
N ASP A 87 7.53 -2.17 -15.61
CA ASP A 87 6.99 -2.17 -16.97
C ASP A 87 7.07 -0.78 -17.60
N GLU A 88 8.30 -0.30 -17.79
CA GLU A 88 8.60 0.74 -18.78
C GLU A 88 9.23 0.06 -19.99
N THR A 89 8.35 -0.32 -20.92
CA THR A 89 8.64 -0.61 -22.34
C THR A 89 9.56 -1.79 -22.65
N ALA A 90 9.02 -3.00 -22.58
CA ALA A 90 9.16 -3.88 -23.73
C ALA A 90 8.26 -3.35 -24.87
N THR A 91 8.57 -2.17 -25.42
CA THR A 91 8.24 -1.95 -26.82
C THR A 91 9.13 -2.92 -27.55
N GLU A 92 8.58 -4.07 -27.94
CA GLU A 92 9.22 -4.90 -28.96
C GLU A 92 9.71 -3.96 -30.07
N PRO A 93 10.97 -4.06 -30.51
CA PRO A 93 11.27 -3.52 -31.81
C PRO A 93 10.41 -4.33 -32.78
N MET A 94 9.32 -3.75 -33.28
CA MET A 94 8.78 -4.16 -34.58
C MET A 94 9.77 -3.71 -35.67
N GLY A 95 11.01 -4.20 -35.55
CA GLY A 95 12.03 -4.16 -36.56
C GLY A 95 11.89 -5.44 -37.35
N GLY A 96 11.10 -5.37 -38.40
CA GLY A 96 10.87 -6.46 -39.32
C GLY A 96 10.17 -5.93 -40.55
N ASP A 97 10.84 -5.00 -41.23
CA ASP A 97 10.62 -4.76 -42.65
C ASP A 97 10.76 -6.11 -43.37
N ALA A 98 9.62 -6.77 -43.56
CA ALA A 98 9.49 -7.96 -44.37
C ALA A 98 8.82 -7.52 -45.67
N THR A 99 9.61 -6.88 -46.53
CA THR A 99 9.60 -7.17 -47.99
C THR A 99 8.23 -7.57 -48.54
N SER A 100 7.21 -6.72 -48.43
CA SER A 100 5.95 -6.92 -49.12
C SER A 100 6.07 -6.28 -50.49
N GLY A 101 6.33 -7.11 -51.49
CA GLY A 101 6.63 -6.71 -52.86
C GLY A 101 5.63 -5.72 -53.45
N GLU A 102 6.18 -4.69 -54.06
CA GLU A 102 5.50 -3.81 -54.98
C GLU A 102 6.31 -3.80 -56.28
N TRP A 103 5.77 -4.56 -57.25
CA TRP A 103 5.90 -4.52 -58.72
C TRP A 103 7.29 -4.32 -59.38
#